data_AF-A0A8S3RDX5-F1
#
_entry.id   AF-A0A8S3RDX5-F1
#
_cell.length_a   1.000
_cell.length_b   1.000
_cell.length_c   1.000
_cell.angle_alpha   90.00
_cell.angle_beta   90.00
_cell.angle_gamma   90.00
#
_symmetry.space_group_name_H-M   'P 1'
#
loop_
_entity.id
_entity.type
_entity.pdbx_description
1 polymer ?
#
loop_
_entity_poly.entity_id
_entity_poly.type
_entity_poly.pdbx_seq_one_letter_code
_entity_poly.pdbx_strand_id
1 'polypeptide(L)'
;MNENDFVVTDLLKKEIEDWEEERKWFQETNAFNFIRQHLDERLLVVVGNQESIRFLKTELDSFNNKDGVLRCCSLFLCVIHGGSLNHDKLMDETESEFYRTLKATFEAFDINQSISRKEVLDNLDTHLNIYLKKKDGQYSVLHHRLLDFLFYYFGQRYQQLIINFADSEMIRDRTVLQSLDIIPQEFTILIDGQNETDYIQRLVNDMLSDHINDVLYNHQMIHKDFRSKLVSHLQKLNDDDLTVTYVFSSIILKQTEKHPKCYL
;
A
#
# COMPACT_ATOMS: atom_id res chain seq x y z
N MET A 1 -41.89 -4.20 3.58
CA MET A 1 -40.65 -3.41 3.71
C MET A 1 -40.10 -3.71 5.07
N ASN A 2 -38.88 -4.26 5.12
CA ASN A 2 -38.25 -4.71 6.37
C ASN A 2 -37.55 -3.52 7.05
N GLU A 3 -37.48 -3.54 8.38
CA GLU A 3 -36.83 -2.49 9.19
C GLU A 3 -35.36 -2.23 8.79
N ASN A 4 -34.67 -3.21 8.19
CA ASN A 4 -33.31 -3.06 7.67
C ASN A 4 -33.20 -2.13 6.45
N ASP A 5 -34.26 -1.94 5.67
CA ASP A 5 -34.24 -1.01 4.52
C ASP A 5 -34.25 0.46 5.00
N PHE A 6 -34.76 0.72 6.21
CA PHE A 6 -34.86 2.08 6.77
C PHE A 6 -33.50 2.58 7.26
N VAL A 7 -32.73 1.71 7.94
CA VAL A 7 -31.41 2.04 8.51
C VAL A 7 -30.36 2.38 7.43
N VAL A 8 -30.38 1.64 6.32
CA VAL A 8 -29.48 1.90 5.17
C VAL A 8 -29.80 3.24 4.51
N THR A 9 -31.07 3.61 4.47
CA THR A 9 -31.52 4.87 3.83
C THR A 9 -31.12 6.10 4.65
N ASP A 10 -31.12 6.00 5.98
CA ASP A 10 -30.75 7.11 6.87
C ASP A 10 -29.22 7.28 7.00
N LEU A 11 -28.44 6.19 6.91
CA LEU A 11 -26.98 6.27 6.82
C LEU A 11 -26.52 6.94 5.51
N LEU A 12 -27.14 6.58 4.37
CA LEU A 12 -26.84 7.19 3.07
C LEU A 12 -27.22 8.67 3.04
N LYS A 13 -28.32 9.08 3.68
CA LYS A 13 -28.69 10.50 3.78
C LYS A 13 -27.65 11.29 4.58
N LYS A 14 -27.15 10.73 5.68
CA LYS A 14 -26.13 11.38 6.49
C LYS A 14 -24.81 11.51 5.73
N GLU A 15 -24.38 10.48 5.01
CA GLU A 15 -23.20 10.58 4.14
C GLU A 15 -23.36 11.63 3.04
N ILE A 16 -24.56 11.76 2.45
CA ILE A 16 -24.86 12.78 1.44
C ILE A 16 -24.85 14.19 2.06
N GLU A 17 -25.42 14.37 3.25
CA GLU A 17 -25.42 15.65 3.98
C GLU A 17 -24.00 16.07 4.39
N ASP A 18 -23.18 15.14 4.89
CA ASP A 18 -21.77 15.37 5.20
C ASP A 18 -20.98 15.77 3.93
N TRP A 19 -21.27 15.13 2.80
CA TRP A 19 -20.66 15.47 1.49
C TRP A 19 -21.09 16.84 0.98
N GLU A 20 -22.33 17.24 1.21
CA GLU A 20 -22.86 18.55 0.82
C GLU A 20 -22.32 19.68 1.71
N GLU A 21 -22.12 19.44 3.02
CA GLU A 21 -21.44 20.38 3.92
C GLU A 21 -19.96 20.53 3.57
N GLU A 22 -19.25 19.43 3.28
CA GLU A 22 -17.87 19.48 2.79
C GLU A 22 -17.81 20.29 1.49
N ARG A 23 -18.68 19.98 0.53
CA ARG A 23 -18.74 20.67 -0.77
C ARG A 23 -19.07 22.16 -0.63
N LYS A 24 -19.89 22.54 0.34
CA LYS A 24 -20.24 23.94 0.62
C LYS A 24 -19.09 24.68 1.29
N TRP A 25 -18.41 24.04 2.26
CA TRP A 25 -17.16 24.54 2.84
C TRP A 25 -16.06 24.74 1.77
N PHE A 26 -15.98 23.81 0.81
CA PHE A 26 -15.10 23.87 -0.37
C PHE A 26 -15.43 25.02 -1.34
N GLN A 27 -16.70 25.44 -1.44
CA GLN A 27 -17.13 26.52 -2.33
C GLN A 27 -17.04 27.91 -1.70
N GLU A 28 -17.23 28.01 -0.39
CA GLU A 28 -17.24 29.29 0.33
C GLU A 28 -15.82 29.80 0.66
N THR A 29 -14.83 28.91 0.71
CA THR A 29 -13.43 29.32 0.80
C THR A 29 -12.88 29.69 -0.58
N ASN A 30 -12.78 31.00 -0.84
CA ASN A 30 -12.01 31.61 -1.95
C ASN A 30 -10.53 31.15 -2.06
N ALA A 31 -10.10 30.21 -1.21
CA ALA A 31 -8.85 29.46 -1.30
C ALA A 31 -8.77 28.60 -2.57
N PHE A 32 -9.90 28.16 -3.14
CA PHE A 32 -9.89 27.28 -4.32
C PHE A 32 -9.25 27.95 -5.56
N ASN A 33 -9.44 29.24 -5.79
CA ASN A 33 -8.81 29.92 -6.94
C ASN A 33 -7.31 30.22 -6.71
N PHE A 34 -6.87 30.38 -5.45
CA PHE A 34 -5.46 30.62 -5.12
C PHE A 34 -4.64 29.32 -5.05
N ILE A 35 -5.23 28.24 -4.51
CA ILE A 35 -4.61 26.91 -4.37
C ILE A 35 -4.61 26.16 -5.71
N ARG A 36 -5.69 26.24 -6.51
CA ARG A 36 -5.75 25.63 -7.84
C ARG A 36 -4.73 26.23 -8.80
N GLN A 37 -4.41 27.52 -8.67
CA GLN A 37 -3.42 28.18 -9.53
C GLN A 37 -1.96 27.79 -9.15
N HIS A 38 -1.71 27.15 -7.99
CA HIS A 38 -0.35 26.92 -7.48
C HIS A 38 0.02 25.50 -7.04
N LEU A 39 -0.89 24.61 -6.65
CA LEU A 39 -0.52 23.29 -6.07
C LEU A 39 -1.17 22.07 -6.74
N ASP A 40 -2.46 22.09 -7.07
CA ASP A 40 -3.14 20.87 -7.57
C ASP A 40 -2.86 20.52 -9.03
N GLU A 41 -2.77 21.52 -9.93
CA GLU A 41 -2.42 21.25 -11.33
C GLU A 41 -0.91 20.99 -11.50
N ARG A 42 -0.07 21.41 -10.56
CA ARG A 42 1.38 21.16 -10.61
C ARG A 42 1.75 19.75 -10.15
N LEU A 43 1.11 19.18 -9.12
CA LEU A 43 1.46 17.84 -8.64
C LEU A 43 0.94 16.70 -9.53
N LEU A 44 -0.24 16.87 -10.15
CA LEU A 44 -0.72 15.98 -11.22
C LEU A 44 0.19 16.01 -12.46
N VAL A 45 0.85 17.15 -12.73
CA VAL A 45 1.91 17.28 -13.73
C VAL A 45 3.23 16.67 -13.25
N VAL A 46 3.54 16.70 -11.94
CA VAL A 46 4.79 16.20 -11.32
C VAL A 46 4.88 14.68 -11.23
N VAL A 47 3.79 13.92 -11.36
CA VAL A 47 3.90 12.46 -11.56
C VAL A 47 3.28 12.03 -12.89
N GLY A 48 2.78 12.98 -13.69
CA GLY A 48 2.16 12.73 -15.00
C GLY A 48 3.07 12.78 -16.20
N ASN A 49 4.33 13.19 -16.03
CA ASN A 49 5.31 13.16 -17.11
C ASN A 49 6.62 12.52 -16.64
N GLN A 50 7.36 11.94 -17.60
CA GLN A 50 8.59 11.21 -17.34
C GLN A 50 9.69 12.09 -16.71
N GLU A 51 9.68 13.39 -17.01
CA GLU A 51 10.66 14.34 -16.47
C GLU A 51 10.54 14.49 -14.96
N SER A 52 9.31 14.57 -14.46
CA SER A 52 9.06 14.76 -13.05
C SER A 52 9.27 13.46 -12.26
N ILE A 53 8.92 12.30 -12.83
CA ILE A 53 9.31 10.98 -12.29
C ILE A 53 10.85 10.88 -12.18
N ARG A 54 11.57 11.33 -13.22
CA ARG A 54 13.04 11.34 -13.21
C ARG A 54 13.61 12.29 -12.16
N PHE A 55 13.01 13.46 -11.98
CA PHE A 55 13.38 14.40 -10.92
C PHE A 55 13.21 13.75 -9.54
N LEU A 56 12.03 13.21 -9.23
CA LEU A 56 11.74 12.56 -7.95
C LEU A 56 12.70 11.39 -7.69
N LYS A 57 12.98 10.58 -8.71
CA LYS A 57 13.95 9.48 -8.60
C LYS A 57 15.34 10.00 -8.27
N THR A 58 15.79 11.06 -8.93
CA THR A 58 17.11 11.67 -8.69
C THR A 58 17.20 12.28 -7.29
N GLU A 59 16.12 12.91 -6.81
CA GLU A 59 16.04 13.44 -5.45
C GLU A 59 16.14 12.32 -4.42
N LEU A 60 15.36 11.24 -4.57
CA LEU A 60 15.41 10.10 -3.67
C LEU A 60 16.77 9.37 -3.72
N ASP A 61 17.40 9.27 -4.90
CA ASP A 61 18.74 8.69 -5.05
C ASP A 61 19.81 9.57 -4.36
N SER A 62 19.56 10.88 -4.21
CA SER A 62 20.47 11.78 -3.50
C SER A 62 20.51 11.54 -1.98
N PHE A 63 19.54 10.82 -1.44
CA PHE A 63 19.47 10.46 -0.03
C PHE A 63 20.47 9.38 0.39
N ASN A 64 21.31 8.87 -0.52
CA ASN A 64 22.35 7.87 -0.21
C ASN A 64 23.51 8.39 0.67
N ASN A 65 23.47 9.62 1.16
CA ASN A 65 24.42 10.12 2.16
C ASN A 65 23.92 9.82 3.59
N LYS A 66 24.83 9.83 4.58
CA LYS A 66 24.54 9.42 5.97
C LYS A 66 23.32 10.14 6.59
N ASP A 67 23.10 11.42 6.26
CA ASP A 67 21.99 12.22 6.78
C ASP A 67 20.68 12.00 5.98
N GLY A 68 20.79 11.57 4.72
CA GLY A 68 19.67 11.25 3.84
C GLY A 68 19.12 9.85 4.05
N VAL A 69 19.93 8.88 4.48
CA VAL A 69 19.50 7.49 4.68
C VAL A 69 18.34 7.40 5.67
N LEU A 70 18.42 8.14 6.78
CA LEU A 70 17.34 8.17 7.77
C LEU A 70 16.08 8.88 7.24
N ARG A 71 16.23 9.93 6.40
CA ARG A 71 15.10 10.56 5.71
C ARG A 71 14.41 9.58 4.78
N CYS A 72 15.19 8.88 3.96
CA CYS A 72 14.70 7.88 3.01
C CYS A 72 13.98 6.73 3.73
N CYS A 73 14.59 6.23 4.81
CA CYS A 73 14.03 5.21 5.68
C CYS A 73 12.70 5.65 6.31
N SER A 74 12.64 6.88 6.85
CA SER A 74 11.43 7.41 7.47
C SER A 74 10.28 7.54 6.45
N LEU A 75 10.59 8.00 5.23
CA LEU A 75 9.61 8.04 4.14
C LEU A 75 9.14 6.64 3.75
N PHE A 76 10.06 5.67 3.66
CA PHE A 76 9.74 4.28 3.36
C PHE A 76 8.79 3.68 4.41
N LEU A 77 9.02 3.90 5.71
CA LEU A 77 8.12 3.46 6.78
C LEU A 77 6.69 3.99 6.58
N CYS A 78 6.54 5.27 6.22
CA CYS A 78 5.23 5.82 5.90
C CYS A 78 4.59 5.12 4.68
N VAL A 79 5.38 4.84 3.64
CA VAL A 79 4.90 4.22 2.40
C VAL A 79 4.46 2.78 2.60
N ILE A 80 5.19 1.97 3.36
CA ILE A 80 4.82 0.55 3.57
C ILE A 80 3.57 0.39 4.44
N HIS A 81 3.29 1.35 5.32
CA HIS A 81 2.06 1.39 6.12
C HIS A 81 0.93 2.14 5.40
N GLY A 82 0.67 1.77 4.14
CA GLY A 82 -0.47 2.33 3.39
C GLY A 82 -0.31 3.79 2.99
N GLY A 83 0.91 4.33 3.03
CA GLY A 83 1.15 5.75 2.81
C GLY A 83 0.66 6.63 3.96
N SER A 84 0.47 6.07 5.16
CA SER A 84 0.02 6.80 6.33
C SER A 84 0.67 6.28 7.61
N LEU A 85 1.19 7.19 8.44
CA LEU A 85 1.75 6.84 9.74
C LEU A 85 1.18 7.73 10.83
N ASN A 86 0.60 7.11 11.86
CA ASN A 86 0.07 7.81 13.02
C ASN A 86 1.17 8.00 14.07
N HIS A 87 1.33 9.22 14.57
CA HIS A 87 2.27 9.56 15.64
C HIS A 87 2.10 8.66 16.88
N ASP A 88 0.87 8.44 17.32
CA ASP A 88 0.59 7.70 18.56
C ASP A 88 0.91 6.22 18.40
N LYS A 89 0.62 5.64 17.23
CA LYS A 89 1.04 4.27 16.89
C LYS A 89 2.57 4.14 16.85
N LEU A 90 3.24 5.10 16.21
CA LEU A 90 4.71 5.13 16.15
C LEU A 90 5.35 5.19 17.55
N MET A 91 4.69 5.86 18.49
CA MET A 91 5.16 6.03 19.86
C MET A 91 4.71 4.93 20.82
N ASP A 92 3.81 4.04 20.41
CA ASP A 92 3.36 2.91 21.22
C ASP A 92 4.45 1.82 21.28
N GLU A 93 4.92 1.52 22.49
CA GLU A 93 5.96 0.52 22.72
C GLU A 93 5.41 -0.92 22.78
N THR A 94 4.08 -1.06 22.81
CA THR A 94 3.39 -2.36 22.92
C THR A 94 3.08 -2.98 21.55
N GLU A 95 3.14 -2.20 20.47
CA GLU A 95 2.83 -2.67 19.11
C GLU A 95 4.01 -3.47 18.53
N SER A 96 3.99 -4.78 18.79
CA SER A 96 5.08 -5.70 18.44
C SER A 96 5.38 -5.76 16.93
N GLU A 97 4.36 -5.55 16.09
CA GLU A 97 4.47 -5.62 14.64
C GLU A 97 5.15 -4.38 14.05
N PHE A 98 4.78 -3.19 14.52
CA PHE A 98 5.43 -1.95 14.10
C PHE A 98 6.91 -1.96 14.48
N TYR A 99 7.25 -2.42 15.70
CA TYR A 99 8.65 -2.54 16.13
C TYR A 99 9.46 -3.51 15.26
N ARG A 100 8.86 -4.64 14.86
CA ARG A 100 9.50 -5.60 13.94
C ARG A 100 9.75 -4.96 12.57
N THR A 101 8.78 -4.23 12.05
CA THR A 101 8.88 -3.51 10.78
C THR A 101 9.98 -2.45 10.82
N LEU A 102 10.01 -1.65 11.90
CA LEU A 102 11.03 -0.63 12.14
C LEU A 102 12.44 -1.24 12.15
N LYS A 103 12.63 -2.32 12.92
CA LYS A 103 13.93 -2.99 13.02
C LYS A 103 14.39 -3.56 11.68
N ALA A 104 13.52 -4.31 11.00
CA ALA A 104 13.84 -4.89 9.69
C ALA A 104 14.16 -3.81 8.65
N THR A 105 13.46 -2.67 8.72
CA THR A 105 13.72 -1.52 7.87
C THR A 105 15.09 -0.91 8.17
N PHE A 106 15.43 -0.65 9.43
CA PHE A 106 16.73 -0.09 9.79
C PHE A 106 17.89 -0.99 9.35
N GLU A 107 17.75 -2.30 9.52
CA GLU A 107 18.73 -3.28 9.05
C GLU A 107 18.92 -3.20 7.53
N ALA A 108 17.83 -3.11 6.75
CA ALA A 108 17.90 -3.02 5.29
C ALA A 108 18.46 -1.69 4.76
N PHE A 109 18.39 -0.62 5.56
CA PHE A 109 18.95 0.69 5.24
C PHE A 109 20.36 0.89 5.86
N ASP A 110 20.99 -0.16 6.39
CA ASP A 110 22.30 -0.14 7.05
C ASP A 110 22.40 0.86 8.22
N ILE A 111 21.29 1.09 8.91
CA ILE A 111 21.20 1.98 10.07
C ILE A 111 21.61 1.20 11.32
N ASN A 112 22.92 1.20 11.58
CA ASN A 112 23.54 0.44 12.68
C ASN A 112 23.46 1.11 14.07
N GLN A 113 22.88 2.30 14.16
CA GLN A 113 22.78 3.05 15.42
C GLN A 113 21.38 2.92 16.03
N SER A 114 21.29 3.04 17.36
CA SER A 114 20.02 3.09 18.08
C SER A 114 19.28 4.38 17.73
N ILE A 115 18.53 4.38 16.63
CA ILE A 115 17.63 5.47 16.24
C ILE A 115 16.40 5.44 17.13
N SER A 116 16.10 6.57 17.75
CA SER A 116 14.86 6.76 18.49
C SER A 116 13.67 6.94 17.54
N ARG A 117 12.48 6.51 17.96
CA ARG A 117 11.21 6.78 17.24
C ARG A 117 11.00 8.29 17.01
N LYS A 118 11.49 9.12 17.94
CA LYS A 118 11.48 10.58 17.80
C LYS A 118 12.32 11.04 16.60
N GLU A 119 13.50 10.47 16.37
CA GLU A 119 14.30 10.81 15.19
C GLU A 119 13.58 10.42 13.89
N VAL A 120 12.80 9.34 13.87
CA VAL A 120 11.94 8.99 12.72
C VAL A 120 10.89 10.08 12.48
N LEU A 121 10.21 10.55 13.53
CA LEU A 121 9.25 11.66 13.45
C LEU A 121 9.90 12.95 12.92
N ASP A 122 11.03 13.32 13.49
CA ASP A 122 11.76 14.53 13.10
C ASP A 122 12.16 14.45 11.61
N ASN A 123 12.48 13.26 11.10
CA ASN A 123 12.77 13.05 9.68
C ASN A 123 11.52 13.03 8.80
N LEU A 124 10.38 12.52 9.29
CA LEU A 124 9.10 12.63 8.58
C LEU A 124 8.70 14.10 8.38
N ASP A 125 8.97 14.97 9.35
CA ASP A 125 8.71 16.41 9.23
C ASP A 125 9.51 17.05 8.08
N THR A 126 10.68 16.52 7.73
CA THR A 126 11.48 17.01 6.59
C THR A 126 10.84 16.74 5.23
N HIS A 127 9.85 15.84 5.17
CA HIS A 127 9.12 15.48 3.95
C HIS A 127 7.80 16.22 3.77
N LEU A 128 7.43 17.07 4.74
CA LEU A 128 6.16 17.81 4.70
C LEU A 128 6.13 18.77 3.51
N ASN A 129 4.97 18.82 2.85
CA ASN A 129 4.71 19.60 1.64
C ASN A 129 5.51 19.17 0.40
N ILE A 130 6.34 18.14 0.50
CA ILE A 130 7.08 17.55 -0.64
C ILE A 130 6.51 16.17 -0.96
N TYR A 131 6.53 15.28 0.03
CA TYR A 131 6.01 13.92 -0.08
C TYR A 131 4.81 13.68 0.84
N LEU A 132 4.81 14.34 2.00
CA LEU A 132 3.84 14.10 3.07
C LEU A 132 3.01 15.35 3.41
N LYS A 133 1.82 15.12 3.95
CA LYS A 133 1.02 16.07 4.72
C LYS A 133 0.87 15.55 6.15
N LYS A 134 0.60 16.45 7.10
CA LYS A 134 0.31 16.10 8.50
C LYS A 134 -1.02 16.71 8.91
N LYS A 135 -1.93 15.89 9.43
CA LYS A 135 -3.23 16.32 9.98
C LYS A 135 -3.52 15.48 11.23
N ASP A 136 -3.91 16.12 12.33
CA ASP A 136 -4.32 15.45 13.57
C ASP A 136 -3.33 14.38 14.07
N GLY A 137 -2.02 14.65 13.96
CA GLY A 137 -0.96 13.71 14.36
C GLY A 137 -0.68 12.57 13.38
N GLN A 138 -1.38 12.51 12.25
CA GLN A 138 -1.18 11.52 11.19
C GLN A 138 -0.38 12.12 10.03
N TYR A 139 0.71 11.46 9.66
CA TYR A 139 1.43 11.69 8.41
C TYR A 139 0.74 10.91 7.30
N SER A 140 0.60 11.51 6.12
CA SER A 140 0.07 10.81 4.95
C SER A 140 0.77 11.29 3.69
N VAL A 141 0.98 10.40 2.72
CA VAL A 141 1.47 10.79 1.41
C VAL A 141 0.49 11.76 0.77
N LEU A 142 1.02 12.80 0.12
CA LEU A 142 0.23 13.91 -0.41
C LEU A 142 -0.83 13.46 -1.42
N HIS A 143 -0.52 12.44 -2.21
CA HIS A 143 -1.34 12.02 -3.34
C HIS A 143 -1.18 10.52 -3.63
N HIS A 144 -2.26 9.85 -4.07
CA HIS A 144 -2.26 8.40 -4.38
C HIS A 144 -1.21 8.04 -5.45
N ARG A 145 -1.10 8.83 -6.53
CA ARG A 145 -0.10 8.57 -7.56
C ARG A 145 1.34 8.74 -7.08
N LEU A 146 1.57 9.63 -6.11
CA LEU A 146 2.87 9.76 -5.47
C LEU A 146 3.16 8.54 -4.59
N LEU A 147 2.14 8.02 -3.89
CA LEU A 147 2.24 6.76 -3.17
C LEU A 147 2.58 5.60 -4.12
N ASP A 148 1.94 5.52 -5.29
CA ASP A 148 2.25 4.49 -6.31
C ASP A 148 3.70 4.58 -6.76
N PHE A 149 4.17 5.79 -7.10
CA PHE A 149 5.56 6.03 -7.49
C PHE A 149 6.54 5.65 -6.36
N LEU A 150 6.28 6.08 -5.13
CA LEU A 150 7.16 5.81 -3.99
C LEU A 150 7.19 4.31 -3.67
N PHE A 151 6.04 3.66 -3.63
CA PHE A 151 5.91 2.23 -3.41
C PHE A 151 6.69 1.45 -4.48
N TYR A 152 6.53 1.83 -5.75
CA TYR A 152 7.32 1.28 -6.84
C TYR A 152 8.83 1.53 -6.65
N TYR A 153 9.23 2.78 -6.39
CA TYR A 153 10.64 3.16 -6.22
C TYR A 153 11.32 2.34 -5.12
N PHE A 154 10.66 2.19 -3.97
CA PHE A 154 11.18 1.40 -2.87
C PHE A 154 11.10 -0.10 -3.14
N GLY A 155 10.00 -0.56 -3.75
CA GLY A 155 9.80 -1.96 -4.12
C GLY A 155 10.87 -2.48 -5.08
N GLN A 156 11.43 -1.65 -5.95
CA GLN A 156 12.57 -2.06 -6.80
C GLN A 156 13.84 -2.40 -5.99
N ARG A 157 13.98 -1.90 -4.75
CA ARG A 157 15.19 -2.09 -3.91
C ARG A 157 14.95 -2.99 -2.70
N TYR A 158 13.75 -2.97 -2.15
CA TYR A 158 13.40 -3.58 -0.86
C TYR A 158 12.20 -4.54 -1.00
N GLN A 159 12.17 -5.34 -2.07
CA GLN A 159 11.05 -6.27 -2.35
C GLN A 159 10.67 -7.12 -1.13
N GLN A 160 11.64 -7.70 -0.44
CA GLN A 160 11.38 -8.54 0.72
C GLN A 160 10.66 -7.79 1.85
N LEU A 161 11.04 -6.53 2.13
CA LEU A 161 10.35 -5.73 3.15
C LEU A 161 8.92 -5.42 2.72
N ILE A 162 8.71 -5.10 1.45
CA ILE A 162 7.38 -4.88 0.89
C ILE A 162 6.53 -6.13 1.06
N ILE A 163 7.03 -7.30 0.67
CA ILE A 163 6.32 -8.59 0.81
C ILE A 163 5.98 -8.89 2.27
N ASN A 164 6.89 -8.58 3.19
CA ASN A 164 6.72 -8.96 4.60
C ASN A 164 5.82 -7.99 5.39
N PHE A 165 5.83 -6.70 5.05
CA PHE A 165 5.29 -5.66 5.93
C PHE A 165 4.32 -4.67 5.26
N ALA A 166 4.25 -4.62 3.92
CA ALA A 166 3.28 -3.74 3.27
C ALA A 166 1.86 -4.25 3.46
N ASP A 167 0.89 -3.33 3.54
CA ASP A 167 -0.52 -3.67 3.62
C ASP A 167 -0.98 -4.54 2.43
N SER A 168 -1.89 -5.49 2.68
CA SER A 168 -2.33 -6.47 1.67
C SER A 168 -2.97 -5.82 0.45
N GLU A 169 -3.71 -4.73 0.62
CA GLU A 169 -4.25 -3.93 -0.49
C GLU A 169 -3.14 -3.34 -1.38
N MET A 170 -2.04 -2.86 -0.78
CA MET A 170 -0.92 -2.34 -1.55
C MET A 170 -0.26 -3.44 -2.37
N ILE A 171 -0.09 -4.62 -1.78
CA ILE A 171 0.42 -5.80 -2.46
C ILE A 171 -0.49 -6.20 -3.63
N ARG A 172 -1.79 -6.31 -3.39
CA ARG A 172 -2.81 -6.68 -4.39
C ARG A 172 -2.74 -5.83 -5.66
N ASP A 173 -2.65 -4.52 -5.49
CA ASP A 173 -2.80 -3.57 -6.60
C ASP A 173 -1.49 -3.25 -7.31
N ARG A 174 -0.34 -3.43 -6.66
CA ARG A 174 0.95 -2.88 -7.13
C ARG A 174 2.03 -3.92 -7.34
N THR A 175 1.73 -5.21 -7.23
CA THR A 175 2.72 -6.29 -7.41
C THR A 175 2.26 -7.34 -8.42
N VAL A 176 3.21 -7.87 -9.18
CA VAL A 176 3.00 -8.95 -10.14
C VAL A 176 4.17 -9.91 -10.11
N LEU A 177 3.90 -11.22 -10.12
CA LEU A 177 4.94 -12.22 -10.36
C LEU A 177 5.53 -12.04 -11.76
N GLN A 178 6.85 -11.86 -11.84
CA GLN A 178 7.57 -11.77 -13.11
C GLN A 178 7.43 -13.04 -13.96
N SER A 179 7.17 -14.18 -13.32
CA SER A 179 6.94 -15.46 -14.01
C SER A 179 5.59 -15.53 -14.74
N LEU A 180 4.70 -14.55 -14.53
CA LEU A 180 3.48 -14.40 -15.29
C LEU A 180 3.74 -13.49 -16.48
N ASP A 181 3.31 -13.89 -17.67
CA ASP A 181 3.40 -13.07 -18.90
C ASP A 181 2.33 -11.97 -18.89
N ILE A 182 2.46 -11.05 -17.93
CA ILE A 182 1.57 -9.91 -17.70
C ILE A 182 2.31 -8.64 -18.12
N ILE A 183 1.66 -7.81 -18.92
CA ILE A 183 2.17 -6.47 -19.23
C ILE A 183 1.97 -5.61 -17.99
N PRO A 184 3.04 -5.18 -17.30
CA PRO A 184 2.91 -4.40 -16.07
C PRO A 184 2.32 -3.03 -16.37
N GLN A 185 1.42 -2.58 -15.49
CA GLN A 185 0.94 -1.21 -15.50
C GLN A 185 2.04 -0.26 -14.98
N GLU A 186 1.80 1.05 -15.11
CA GLU A 186 2.69 2.05 -14.50
C GLU A 186 2.82 1.78 -12.99
N PHE A 187 4.05 1.86 -12.48
CA PHE A 187 4.36 1.65 -11.06
C PHE A 187 4.01 0.25 -10.50
N THR A 188 3.93 -0.78 -11.34
CA THR A 188 3.87 -2.18 -10.88
C THR A 188 5.26 -2.71 -10.50
N ILE A 189 5.37 -3.31 -9.32
CA ILE A 189 6.57 -4.04 -8.87
C ILE A 189 6.51 -5.47 -9.44
N LEU A 190 7.54 -5.84 -10.20
CA LEU A 190 7.73 -7.22 -10.63
C LEU A 190 8.45 -8.00 -9.54
N ILE A 191 7.75 -8.94 -8.91
CA ILE A 191 8.30 -9.87 -7.94
C ILE A 191 9.17 -10.87 -8.70
N ASP A 192 10.46 -10.84 -8.38
CA ASP A 192 11.43 -11.74 -9.02
C ASP A 192 11.26 -13.20 -8.55
N GLY A 193 11.90 -14.13 -9.26
CA GLY A 193 11.83 -15.54 -8.92
C GLY A 193 12.47 -15.91 -7.56
N GLN A 194 13.33 -15.05 -6.99
CA GLN A 194 13.94 -15.29 -5.68
C GLN A 194 12.94 -15.02 -4.55
N ASN A 195 12.09 -14.02 -4.74
CA ASN A 195 11.08 -13.60 -3.77
C ASN A 195 9.68 -14.25 -4.02
N GLU A 196 9.52 -15.00 -5.12
CA GLU A 196 8.24 -15.61 -5.50
C GLU A 196 7.65 -16.51 -4.39
N THR A 197 8.47 -17.32 -3.74
CA THR A 197 7.98 -18.24 -2.69
C THR A 197 7.44 -17.47 -1.49
N ASP A 198 8.17 -16.45 -1.04
CA ASP A 198 7.78 -15.61 0.08
C ASP A 198 6.53 -14.79 -0.24
N TYR A 199 6.44 -14.29 -1.48
CA TYR A 199 5.25 -13.62 -1.99
C TYR A 199 4.01 -14.51 -1.95
N ILE A 200 4.10 -15.74 -2.47
CA ILE A 200 2.97 -16.67 -2.43
C ILE A 200 2.63 -17.05 -0.99
N GLN A 201 3.62 -17.27 -0.14
CA GLN A 201 3.40 -17.57 1.28
C GLN A 201 2.71 -16.39 2.00
N ARG A 202 3.08 -15.15 1.69
CA ARG A 202 2.40 -13.96 2.20
C ARG A 202 0.92 -13.96 1.82
N LEU A 203 0.60 -14.20 0.55
CA LEU A 203 -0.80 -14.27 0.10
C LEU A 203 -1.58 -15.41 0.75
N VAL A 204 -0.92 -16.54 1.02
CA VAL A 204 -1.52 -17.62 1.80
C VAL A 204 -1.88 -17.16 3.20
N ASN A 205 -0.97 -16.45 3.88
CA ASN A 205 -1.24 -15.91 5.21
C ASN A 205 -2.39 -14.90 5.18
N ASP A 206 -2.44 -14.03 4.17
CA ASP A 206 -3.51 -13.05 3.97
C ASP A 206 -4.89 -13.71 3.73
N MET A 207 -4.94 -14.88 3.07
CA MET A 207 -6.19 -15.65 2.93
C MET A 207 -6.68 -16.27 4.24
N LEU A 208 -5.75 -16.61 5.13
CA LEU A 208 -6.06 -17.21 6.43
C LEU A 208 -6.38 -16.15 7.50
N SER A 209 -6.18 -14.87 7.19
CA SER A 209 -6.55 -13.73 8.02
C SER A 209 -7.83 -13.05 7.52
N ASP A 210 -8.07 -11.82 7.95
CA ASP A 210 -9.15 -10.94 7.51
C ASP A 210 -8.92 -10.30 6.13
N HIS A 211 -7.76 -10.56 5.51
CA HIS A 211 -7.36 -10.00 4.20
C HIS A 211 -7.69 -10.89 3.00
N ILE A 212 -8.57 -11.87 3.16
CA ILE A 212 -8.95 -12.79 2.07
C ILE A 212 -9.43 -12.07 0.81
N ASN A 213 -10.20 -10.99 0.98
CA ASN A 213 -10.70 -10.21 -0.15
C ASN A 213 -9.55 -9.60 -0.96
N ASP A 214 -8.47 -9.18 -0.31
CA ASP A 214 -7.31 -8.63 -1.01
C ASP A 214 -6.64 -9.67 -1.90
N VAL A 215 -6.63 -10.93 -1.48
CA VAL A 215 -6.10 -12.02 -2.29
C VAL A 215 -7.05 -12.41 -3.41
N LEU A 216 -8.35 -12.53 -3.13
CA LEU A 216 -9.37 -12.89 -4.12
C LEU A 216 -9.57 -11.83 -5.21
N TYR A 217 -9.35 -10.55 -4.89
CA TYR A 217 -9.40 -9.44 -5.84
C TYR A 217 -8.05 -9.11 -6.48
N ASN A 218 -6.99 -9.87 -6.16
CA ASN A 218 -5.71 -9.71 -6.84
C ASN A 218 -5.89 -10.01 -8.33
N HIS A 219 -5.52 -9.05 -9.18
CA HIS A 219 -5.71 -9.15 -10.62
C HIS A 219 -4.98 -10.38 -11.22
N GLN A 220 -3.93 -10.89 -10.57
CA GLN A 220 -3.22 -12.11 -10.99
C GLN A 220 -4.08 -13.38 -10.85
N MET A 221 -5.18 -13.33 -10.09
CA MET A 221 -6.11 -14.45 -9.92
C MET A 221 -6.77 -14.88 -11.23
N ILE A 222 -6.74 -14.06 -12.29
CA ILE A 222 -7.20 -14.47 -13.63
C ILE A 222 -6.27 -15.50 -14.28
N HIS A 223 -5.00 -15.58 -13.86
CA HIS A 223 -4.01 -16.48 -14.44
C HIS A 223 -4.01 -17.86 -13.77
N LYS A 224 -4.14 -18.92 -14.58
CA LYS A 224 -4.19 -20.30 -14.09
C LYS A 224 -2.93 -20.69 -13.34
N ASP A 225 -1.77 -20.27 -13.82
CA ASP A 225 -0.49 -20.63 -13.23
C ASP A 225 -0.33 -20.01 -11.83
N PHE A 226 -0.75 -18.75 -11.67
CA PHE A 226 -0.80 -18.08 -10.38
C PHE A 226 -1.70 -18.83 -9.38
N ARG A 227 -2.95 -19.12 -9.77
CA ARG A 227 -3.88 -19.90 -8.93
C ARG A 227 -3.31 -21.26 -8.55
N SER A 228 -2.66 -21.94 -9.50
CA SER A 228 -2.07 -23.26 -9.28
C SER A 228 -0.93 -23.19 -8.25
N LYS A 229 -0.09 -22.15 -8.31
CA LYS A 229 0.97 -21.91 -7.30
C LYS A 229 0.37 -21.65 -5.92
N LEU A 230 -0.67 -20.83 -5.83
CA LEU A 230 -1.35 -20.49 -4.59
C LEU A 230 -2.02 -21.71 -3.93
N VAL A 231 -2.79 -22.48 -4.71
CA VAL A 231 -3.40 -23.75 -4.26
C VAL A 231 -2.33 -24.75 -3.81
N SER A 232 -1.22 -24.84 -4.55
CA SER A 232 -0.12 -25.75 -4.19
C SER A 232 0.55 -25.38 -2.87
N HIS A 233 0.55 -24.10 -2.47
CA HIS A 233 1.05 -23.68 -1.16
C HIS A 233 0.01 -23.91 -0.06
N LEU A 234 -1.26 -23.59 -0.31
CA LEU A 234 -2.36 -23.89 0.60
C LEU A 234 -2.42 -25.39 0.95
N GLN A 235 -2.26 -26.27 -0.03
CA GLN A 235 -2.28 -27.73 0.17
C GLN A 235 -1.08 -28.27 0.96
N LYS A 236 -0.01 -27.49 1.12
CA LYS A 236 1.15 -27.87 1.95
C LYS A 236 0.95 -27.51 3.43
N LEU A 237 -0.08 -26.75 3.76
CA LEU A 237 -0.43 -26.47 5.16
C LEU A 237 -1.06 -27.73 5.77
N ASN A 238 -0.60 -28.10 6.98
CA ASN A 238 -0.91 -29.36 7.66
C ASN A 238 -2.43 -29.65 7.84
N ASP A 239 -2.73 -30.93 8.10
CA ASP A 239 -4.07 -31.55 8.10
C ASP A 239 -5.15 -30.87 8.98
N ASP A 240 -4.79 -30.10 10.01
CA ASP A 240 -5.77 -29.47 10.91
C ASP A 240 -6.57 -28.34 10.22
N ASP A 241 -6.08 -27.80 9.10
CA ASP A 241 -6.74 -26.76 8.29
C ASP A 241 -7.35 -27.30 6.98
N LEU A 242 -7.43 -28.62 6.79
CA LEU A 242 -7.90 -29.26 5.54
C LEU A 242 -9.23 -28.72 5.02
N THR A 243 -10.17 -28.38 5.91
CA THR A 243 -11.48 -27.85 5.50
C THR A 243 -11.35 -26.43 4.96
N VAL A 244 -10.55 -25.59 5.61
CA VAL A 244 -10.29 -24.20 5.21
C VAL A 244 -9.50 -24.17 3.89
N THR A 245 -8.45 -24.98 3.80
CA THR A 245 -7.65 -25.20 2.60
C THR A 245 -8.48 -25.72 1.43
N TYR A 246 -9.38 -26.68 1.66
CA TYR A 246 -10.25 -27.22 0.62
C TYR A 246 -11.29 -26.19 0.15
N VAL A 247 -11.90 -25.44 1.08
CA VAL A 247 -12.87 -24.39 0.76
C VAL A 247 -12.20 -23.28 -0.05
N PHE A 248 -11.03 -22.79 0.36
CA PHE A 248 -10.32 -21.75 -0.38
C PHE A 248 -9.80 -22.24 -1.73
N SER A 249 -9.23 -23.44 -1.80
CA SER A 249 -8.84 -24.04 -3.09
C SER A 249 -10.05 -24.15 -4.02
N SER A 250 -11.20 -24.54 -3.49
CA SER A 250 -12.44 -24.63 -4.26
C SER A 250 -12.98 -23.27 -4.69
N ILE A 251 -12.88 -22.22 -3.86
CA ILE A 251 -13.27 -20.85 -4.21
C ILE A 251 -12.38 -20.30 -5.33
N ILE A 252 -11.06 -20.44 -5.17
CA ILE A 252 -10.05 -20.00 -6.14
C ILE A 252 -10.30 -20.67 -7.51
N LEU A 253 -10.61 -21.97 -7.50
CA LEU A 253 -10.90 -22.70 -8.74
C LEU A 253 -12.28 -22.33 -9.32
N LYS A 254 -13.32 -22.14 -8.50
CA LYS A 254 -14.70 -21.83 -8.94
C LYS A 254 -14.91 -20.40 -9.43
N GLN A 255 -14.13 -19.41 -8.98
CA GLN A 255 -14.21 -18.04 -9.50
C GLN A 255 -14.07 -17.97 -11.03
N THR A 256 -13.48 -18.99 -11.64
CA THR A 256 -13.28 -19.10 -13.10
C THR A 256 -14.51 -19.52 -13.90
N GLU A 257 -15.50 -20.15 -13.28
CA GLU A 257 -16.66 -20.70 -13.99
C GLU A 257 -17.75 -19.64 -14.26
N LYS A 258 -17.79 -18.55 -13.49
CA LYS A 258 -18.89 -17.56 -13.57
C LYS A 258 -18.54 -16.26 -14.28
N HIS A 259 -17.29 -15.81 -14.32
CA HIS A 259 -16.96 -14.49 -14.87
C HIS A 259 -15.61 -14.42 -15.61
N PRO A 260 -15.50 -14.93 -16.86
CA PRO A 260 -14.34 -14.71 -17.71
C PRO A 260 -14.19 -13.28 -18.25
N LYS A 261 -15.11 -12.35 -17.93
CA LYS A 261 -15.21 -11.01 -18.55
C LYS A 261 -15.33 -9.82 -17.58
N CYS A 262 -15.21 -10.01 -16.27
CA CYS A 262 -15.40 -8.91 -15.30
C CYS A 262 -14.11 -8.18 -14.89
N TYR A 263 -12.98 -8.46 -15.55
CA TYR A 263 -11.67 -7.90 -15.20
C TYR A 263 -10.92 -7.31 -16.41
N LEU A 264 -11.66 -6.61 -17.29
CA LEU A 264 -11.10 -5.76 -18.35
C LEU A 264 -11.57 -4.33 -18.15
#